data_AF-A0A935KCW7-F1
#
_entry.id   AF-A0A935KCW7-F1
#
_cell.length_a   1.000
_cell.length_b   1.000
_cell.length_c   1.000
_cell.angle_alpha   90.00
_cell.angle_beta   90.00
_cell.angle_gamma   90.00
#
_symmetry.space_group_name_H-M   'P 1'
#
loop_
_entity.id
_entity.type
_entity.pdbx_description
1 polymer ?
#
loop_
_entity_poly.entity_id
_entity_poly.type
_entity_poly.pdbx_seq_one_letter_code
_entity_poly.pdbx_strand_id
1 'polypeptide(L)'
;MKLLERVLNPREIRRRLGLNQEQFWTQIGVTQSGGSRYESGREMPRPVRELLRLVHVEQIDLTQVKRVDFEIISYLKEAHPDLYRSLRRAARGRRNAQGLAAAPGLEGDDGDSDLALVPEAPVDR
;
A
#
# COMPACT_ATOMS: atom_id res chain seq x y z
N MET A 1 13.38 5.09 -6.58
CA MET A 1 13.11 3.63 -6.50
C MET A 1 14.03 2.85 -5.53
N LYS A 2 14.67 3.45 -4.50
CA LYS A 2 15.51 2.73 -3.51
C LYS A 2 15.08 2.94 -2.04
N LEU A 3 14.04 3.72 -1.79
CA LEU A 3 13.60 4.06 -0.44
C LEU A 3 12.82 2.90 0.21
N LEU A 4 12.06 2.14 -0.59
CA LEU A 4 11.25 1.00 -0.11
C LEU A 4 12.11 -0.20 0.34
N GLU A 5 13.32 -0.38 -0.23
CA GLU A 5 14.20 -1.52 0.08
C GLU A 5 14.91 -1.40 1.43
N ARG A 6 15.10 -0.17 1.94
CA ARG A 6 15.83 0.07 3.19
C ARG A 6 14.95 0.20 4.44
N VAL A 7 13.63 0.36 4.28
CA VAL A 7 12.73 0.77 5.38
C VAL A 7 11.79 -0.36 5.85
N LEU A 8 11.74 -1.50 5.15
CA LEU A 8 10.83 -2.59 5.48
C LEU A 8 11.60 -3.78 6.08
N ASN A 9 12.07 -3.63 7.32
CA ASN A 9 12.59 -4.78 8.07
C ASN A 9 11.40 -5.65 8.53
N PRO A 10 11.20 -6.86 7.96
CA PRO A 10 10.05 -7.70 8.29
C PRO A 10 10.01 -8.07 9.78
N ARG A 11 11.18 -8.21 10.41
CA ARG A 11 11.29 -8.54 11.83
C ARG A 11 10.79 -7.43 12.73
N GLU A 12 11.05 -6.17 12.37
CA GLU A 12 10.60 -5.01 13.14
C GLU A 12 9.08 -4.80 12.99
N ILE A 13 8.57 -4.92 11.77
CA ILE A 13 7.13 -4.81 11.48
C ILE A 13 6.38 -5.89 12.25
N ARG A 14 6.84 -7.15 12.17
CA ARG A 14 6.23 -8.26 12.90
C ARG A 14 6.21 -8.02 14.41
N ARG A 15 7.31 -7.56 14.99
CA ARG A 15 7.40 -7.23 16.42
C ARG A 15 6.44 -6.13 16.82
N ARG A 16 6.31 -5.09 16.00
CA ARG A 16 5.37 -3.98 16.22
C ARG A 16 3.92 -4.44 16.19
N LEU A 17 3.60 -5.39 15.31
CA LEU A 17 2.26 -5.99 15.21
C LEU A 17 1.98 -7.05 16.29
N GLY A 18 2.98 -7.43 17.09
CA GLY A 18 2.84 -8.46 18.12
C GLY A 18 2.61 -9.87 17.58
N LEU A 19 2.93 -10.11 16.30
CA LEU A 19 2.68 -11.39 15.63
C LEU A 19 3.87 -12.35 15.77
N ASN A 20 3.58 -13.64 15.83
CA ASN A 20 4.60 -14.67 15.67
C ASN A 20 5.00 -14.84 14.19
N GLN A 21 6.08 -15.58 13.91
CA GLN A 21 6.56 -15.74 12.52
C GLN A 21 5.53 -16.41 11.62
N GLU A 22 4.88 -17.48 12.10
CA GLU A 22 3.91 -18.22 11.32
C GLU A 22 2.71 -17.35 10.91
N GLN A 23 2.11 -16.63 11.86
CA GLN A 23 0.99 -15.72 11.63
C GLN A 23 1.37 -14.62 10.63
N PHE A 24 2.54 -14.01 10.81
CA PHE A 24 3.01 -12.92 9.96
C PHE A 24 3.23 -13.36 8.50
N TRP A 25 3.92 -14.49 8.30
CA TRP A 25 4.30 -14.94 6.95
C TRP A 25 3.14 -15.61 6.22
N THR A 26 2.27 -16.35 6.93
CA THR A 26 1.13 -17.04 6.31
C THR A 26 0.11 -16.06 5.73
N GLN A 27 -0.06 -14.88 6.34
CA GLN A 27 -0.95 -13.83 5.81
C GLN A 27 -0.57 -13.32 4.41
N ILE A 28 0.70 -13.45 4.02
CA ILE A 28 1.20 -13.08 2.68
C ILE A 28 1.53 -14.32 1.83
N GLY A 29 1.07 -15.50 2.23
CA GLY A 29 1.26 -16.75 1.49
C GLY A 29 2.69 -17.31 1.54
N VAL A 30 3.49 -16.90 2.52
CA VAL A 30 4.87 -17.39 2.71
C VAL A 30 4.91 -18.39 3.87
N THR A 31 5.63 -19.49 3.69
CA THR A 31 5.84 -20.47 4.76
C THR A 31 6.70 -19.90 5.89
N GLN A 32 6.51 -20.37 7.13
CA GLN A 32 7.33 -19.93 8.27
C GLN A 32 8.83 -20.09 8.02
N SER A 33 9.25 -21.23 7.44
CA SER A 33 10.67 -21.50 7.14
C SER A 33 11.23 -20.60 6.03
N GLY A 34 10.39 -20.21 5.05
CA GLY A 34 10.74 -19.22 4.04
C GLY A 34 10.87 -17.82 4.64
N GLY A 35 9.89 -17.44 5.47
CA GLY A 35 9.85 -16.17 6.18
C GLY A 35 11.03 -15.94 7.11
N SER A 36 11.42 -16.97 7.87
CA SER A 36 12.59 -16.91 8.75
C SER A 36 13.88 -16.57 7.98
N ARG A 37 14.02 -16.99 6.71
CA ARG A 37 15.19 -16.66 5.89
C ARG A 37 15.20 -15.18 5.50
N TYR A 38 14.03 -14.61 5.23
CA TYR A 38 13.91 -13.18 4.94
C TYR A 38 14.20 -12.33 6.19
N GLU A 39 13.74 -12.76 7.37
CA GLU A 39 14.09 -12.09 8.64
C GLU A 39 15.59 -12.17 8.99
N SER A 40 16.29 -13.19 8.49
CA SER A 40 17.74 -13.36 8.71
C SER A 40 18.61 -12.65 7.68
N GLY A 41 18.02 -11.84 6.79
CA GLY A 41 18.76 -11.01 5.83
C GLY A 41 18.89 -11.59 4.42
N ARG A 42 18.18 -12.68 4.09
CA ARG A 42 18.08 -13.12 2.68
C ARG A 42 17.30 -12.07 1.89
N GLU A 43 17.75 -11.81 0.67
CA GLU A 43 17.01 -10.96 -0.25
C GLU A 43 15.60 -11.51 -0.51
N MET A 44 14.61 -10.63 -0.31
CA MET A 44 13.22 -10.94 -0.52
C MET A 44 12.83 -10.63 -1.97
N PRO A 45 12.19 -11.59 -2.70
CA PRO A 45 11.68 -11.34 -4.04
C PRO A 45 10.71 -10.16 -4.07
N ARG A 46 10.72 -9.39 -5.16
CA ARG A 46 9.85 -8.22 -5.34
C ARG A 46 8.36 -8.50 -5.04
N PRO A 47 7.74 -9.61 -5.50
CA PRO A 47 6.34 -9.88 -5.20
C PRO A 47 6.06 -10.01 -3.69
N VAL A 48 6.96 -10.66 -2.95
CA VAL A 48 6.82 -10.86 -1.50
C VAL A 48 6.97 -9.52 -0.76
N ARG A 49 7.87 -8.64 -1.22
CA ARG A 49 8.04 -7.29 -0.65
C ARG A 49 6.79 -6.44 -0.82
N GLU A 50 6.16 -6.47 -1.99
CA GLU A 50 4.93 -5.71 -2.23
C GLU A 50 3.78 -6.24 -1.39
N LEU A 51 3.60 -7.58 -1.30
CA LEU A 51 2.57 -8.16 -0.44
C LEU A 51 2.78 -7.83 1.03
N LEU A 52 4.03 -7.86 1.51
CA LEU A 52 4.37 -7.45 2.86
C LEU A 52 3.98 -6.00 3.12
N ARG A 53 4.25 -5.10 2.16
CA ARG A 53 3.83 -3.71 2.26
C ARG A 53 2.30 -3.58 2.32
N LEU A 54 1.58 -4.18 1.37
CA LEU A 54 0.11 -4.05 1.31
C LEU A 54 -0.55 -4.60 2.57
N VAL A 55 -0.17 -5.79 3.02
CA VAL A 55 -0.82 -6.47 4.13
C VAL A 55 -0.36 -5.92 5.49
N HIS A 56 0.94 -5.79 5.71
CA HIS A 56 1.47 -5.49 7.05
C HIS A 56 1.76 -4.01 7.30
N VAL A 57 1.95 -3.21 6.24
CA VAL A 57 2.20 -1.76 6.37
C VAL A 57 0.95 -0.97 6.09
N GLU A 58 0.29 -1.26 4.97
CA GLU A 58 -0.95 -0.58 4.57
C GLU A 58 -2.20 -1.19 5.24
N GLN A 59 -2.04 -2.32 5.94
CA GLN A 59 -3.12 -3.00 6.67
C GLN A 59 -4.31 -3.33 5.76
N ILE A 60 -4.02 -3.69 4.51
CA ILE A 60 -5.01 -4.06 3.51
C ILE A 60 -5.32 -5.55 3.65
N ASP A 61 -6.59 -5.85 3.94
CA ASP A 61 -7.11 -7.21 3.84
C ASP A 61 -7.34 -7.58 2.37
N LEU A 62 -6.48 -8.44 1.84
CA LEU A 62 -6.53 -8.91 0.45
C LEU A 62 -7.85 -9.61 0.10
N THR A 63 -8.59 -10.16 1.08
CA THR A 63 -9.89 -10.81 0.84
C THR A 63 -11.00 -9.81 0.51
N GLN A 64 -10.85 -8.56 0.94
CA GLN A 64 -11.80 -7.48 0.69
C GLN A 64 -11.48 -6.72 -0.60
N VAL A 65 -10.32 -6.96 -1.21
CA VAL A 65 -9.88 -6.27 -2.42
C VAL A 65 -10.67 -6.80 -3.62
N LYS A 66 -11.59 -5.98 -4.15
CA LYS A 66 -12.36 -6.34 -5.36
C LYS A 66 -11.96 -5.47 -6.53
N ARG A 67 -11.96 -6.08 -7.72
CA ARG A 67 -11.71 -5.37 -8.99
C ARG A 67 -12.64 -4.17 -9.19
N VAL A 68 -13.91 -4.32 -8.84
CA VAL A 68 -14.93 -3.26 -8.99
C VAL A 68 -14.57 -1.99 -8.21
N ASP A 69 -13.96 -2.12 -7.03
CA ASP A 69 -13.57 -0.97 -6.22
C ASP A 69 -12.48 -0.14 -6.93
N PHE A 70 -11.54 -0.81 -7.61
CA PHE A 70 -10.54 -0.11 -8.41
C PHE A 70 -11.13 0.56 -9.65
N GLU A 71 -12.10 -0.08 -10.32
CA GLU A 71 -12.78 0.52 -11.47
C GLU A 71 -13.54 1.78 -11.07
N ILE A 72 -14.22 1.77 -9.92
CA ILE A 72 -14.88 2.94 -9.35
C ILE A 72 -13.84 4.04 -9.03
N ILE A 73 -12.72 3.69 -8.42
CA ILE A 73 -11.66 4.67 -8.10
C ILE A 73 -11.09 5.30 -9.38
N SER A 74 -10.82 4.51 -10.41
CA SER A 74 -10.33 5.00 -11.70
C SER A 74 -11.34 5.94 -12.35
N TYR A 75 -12.61 5.52 -12.42
CA TYR A 75 -13.69 6.36 -12.93
C TYR A 75 -13.83 7.67 -12.15
N LEU A 76 -13.77 7.63 -10.82
CA LEU A 76 -13.84 8.83 -9.98
C LEU A 76 -12.68 9.78 -10.25
N LYS A 77 -11.46 9.27 -10.46
CA LYS A 77 -10.29 10.12 -10.78
C LYS A 77 -10.41 10.77 -12.14
N GLU A 78 -10.94 10.06 -13.14
CA GLU A 78 -11.08 10.54 -14.51
C GLU A 78 -12.27 11.49 -14.68
N ALA A 79 -13.46 11.08 -14.24
CA ALA A 79 -14.70 11.82 -14.46
C ALA A 79 -14.98 12.88 -13.40
N HIS A 80 -14.57 12.65 -12.14
CA HIS A 80 -14.92 13.51 -11.01
C HIS A 80 -13.78 13.69 -9.99
N PRO A 81 -12.64 14.30 -10.40
CA PRO A 81 -11.45 14.40 -9.55
C PRO A 81 -11.69 15.15 -8.24
N ASP A 82 -12.58 16.15 -8.22
CA ASP A 82 -12.93 16.88 -7.00
C ASP A 82 -13.70 16.02 -6.00
N LEU A 83 -14.62 15.17 -6.50
CA LEU A 83 -15.34 14.21 -5.66
C LEU A 83 -14.35 13.21 -5.06
N TYR A 84 -13.42 12.67 -5.85
CA TYR A 84 -12.36 11.79 -5.34
C TYR A 84 -11.53 12.47 -4.23
N ARG A 85 -11.09 13.72 -4.42
CA ARG A 85 -10.34 14.49 -3.41
C ARG A 85 -11.17 14.69 -2.13
N SER A 86 -12.45 15.01 -2.25
CA SER A 86 -13.34 15.20 -1.09
C SER A 86 -13.54 13.90 -0.30
N LEU A 87 -13.78 12.78 -0.99
CA LEU A 87 -13.93 11.46 -0.38
C LEU A 87 -12.62 11.00 0.28
N ARG A 88 -11.47 11.23 -0.37
CA ARG A 88 -10.14 10.95 0.21
C ARG A 88 -9.94 11.73 1.52
N ARG A 89 -10.29 13.01 1.56
CA ARG A 89 -10.20 13.84 2.77
C ARG A 89 -11.14 13.34 3.87
N ALA A 90 -12.40 13.04 3.53
CA ALA A 90 -13.38 12.52 4.47
C ALA A 90 -12.97 11.16 5.06
N ALA A 91 -12.50 10.23 4.22
CA ALA A 91 -12.01 8.92 4.64
C ALA A 91 -10.80 9.03 5.58
N ARG A 92 -9.85 9.94 5.27
CA ARG A 92 -8.71 10.22 6.16
C ARG A 92 -9.16 10.78 7.51
N GLY A 93 -10.10 11.73 7.50
CA GLY A 93 -10.69 12.30 8.72
C GLY A 93 -11.32 11.23 9.61
N ARG A 94 -12.09 10.31 9.02
CA ARG A 94 -12.68 9.17 9.73
C ARG A 94 -11.63 8.22 10.30
N ARG A 95 -10.59 7.88 9.52
CA ARG A 95 -9.49 7.00 9.97
C ARG A 95 -8.74 7.60 11.16
N ASN A 96 -8.48 8.91 11.12
CA ASN A 96 -7.84 9.63 12.21
C ASN A 96 -8.73 9.66 13.46
N ALA A 97 -10.04 9.91 13.30
CA ALA A 97 -11.01 9.90 14.40
C ALA A 97 -11.15 8.52 15.07
N GLN A 98 -10.91 7.44 14.34
CA GLN A 98 -10.94 6.07 14.86
C GLN A 98 -9.60 5.61 15.47
N GLY A 99 -8.57 6.47 15.51
CA GLY A 99 -7.27 6.14 16.10
C GLY A 99 -6.37 5.23 15.26
N LEU A 100 -6.71 4.95 13.99
CA LEU A 100 -5.92 4.08 13.09
C LEU A 100 -4.73 4.79 12.41
N ALA A 101 -4.33 5.98 12.89
CA ALA A 101 -3.30 6.81 12.25
C ALA A 101 -1.85 6.31 12.44
N ALA A 102 -1.61 5.24 13.21
CA ALA A 102 -0.28 4.87 13.69
C ALA A 102 0.58 3.99 12.75
N ALA A 103 0.32 3.97 11.44
CA ALA A 103 1.20 3.29 10.47
C ALA A 103 2.13 4.31 9.76
N PRO A 104 3.44 4.35 10.08
CA PRO A 104 4.38 5.25 9.45
C PRO A 104 4.66 4.76 8.03
N GLY A 105 4.42 5.61 7.04
CA GLY A 105 4.54 5.28 5.61
C GLY A 105 3.54 6.02 4.71
N LEU A 106 2.51 6.65 5.28
CA LEU A 106 1.50 7.42 4.55
C LEU A 106 1.65 8.94 4.68
N GLU A 107 2.75 9.42 5.25
CA GLU A 107 3.01 10.86 5.44
C GLU A 107 3.63 11.54 4.21
N GLY A 108 3.74 10.87 3.06
CA GLY A 108 4.51 11.41 1.92
C GLY A 108 3.94 11.15 0.53
N ASP A 109 2.64 10.91 0.36
CA ASP A 109 2.01 10.99 -0.97
C ASP A 109 1.17 12.26 -1.08
N ASP A 110 1.84 13.40 -0.91
CA ASP A 110 1.43 14.69 -1.45
C ASP A 110 1.60 14.66 -2.98
N GLY A 111 0.91 13.72 -3.64
CA GLY A 111 0.79 13.65 -5.10
C GLY A 111 -0.08 14.79 -5.63
N ASP A 112 0.29 16.03 -5.31
CA ASP A 112 -0.11 17.27 -5.95
C ASP A 112 0.85 17.65 -7.09
N SER A 113 1.81 16.77 -7.42
CA SER A 113 2.75 16.94 -8.52
C SER A 113 2.76 15.70 -9.43
N ASP A 114 1.79 15.59 -10.34
CA ASP A 114 1.87 14.94 -11.68
C ASP A 114 0.53 14.39 -12.18
N LEU A 115 -0.50 15.24 -12.29
CA LEU A 115 -1.60 14.99 -13.24
C LEU A 115 -1.95 16.29 -13.98
N ALA A 116 -0.94 16.94 -14.56
CA ALA A 116 -1.15 17.67 -15.79
C ALA A 116 -1.34 16.61 -16.90
N LEU A 117 -2.59 16.22 -17.14
CA LEU A 117 -2.99 15.57 -18.38
C LEU A 117 -2.64 16.54 -19.51
N VAL A 118 -1.47 16.37 -20.11
CA VAL A 118 -1.13 16.99 -21.39
C VAL A 118 -2.14 16.46 -22.39
N PRO A 119 -2.97 17.30 -23.04
CA PRO A 119 -3.79 16.81 -24.14
C PRO A 119 -2.83 16.40 -25.26
N GLU A 120 -2.87 15.13 -25.66
CA GLU A 120 -2.18 14.71 -26.88
C GLU A 120 -2.71 15.55 -28.05
N ALA A 121 -1.82 16.36 -28.62
CA ALA A 121 -2.08 17.08 -29.85
C ALA A 121 -2.30 16.08 -31.00
N PRO A 122 -3.16 16.42 -31.98
CA PRO A 122 -3.48 15.50 -33.06
C PRO A 122 -2.23 15.25 -33.91
N VAL A 123 -1.97 13.98 -34.18
CA VAL A 123 -1.00 13.55 -35.19
C VAL A 123 -1.53 13.98 -36.55
N ASP A 124 -0.90 15.00 -37.13
CA ASP A 124 -1.15 15.39 -38.51
C ASP A 124 -0.50 14.40 -39.48
N ARG A 125 -1.15 14.24 -40.64
CA ARG A 125 -0.98 13.20 -41.66
C ARG A 125 0.40 13.08 -42.29
#